data_AF-A0A2A5JF61-F1
#
_entry.id   AF-A0A2A5JF61-F1
#
_cell.length_a   1.000
_cell.length_b   1.000
_cell.length_c   1.000
_cell.angle_alpha   90.00
_cell.angle_beta   90.00
_cell.angle_gamma   90.00
#
_symmetry.space_group_name_H-M   'P 1'
#
loop_
_entity.id
_entity.type
_entity.pdbx_description
1 polymer ?
#
loop_
_entity_poly.entity_id
_entity_poly.type
_entity_poly.pdbx_seq_one_letter_code
_entity_poly.pdbx_strand_id
1 'polypeptide(L)'
;MGVGWWSLGGKSPAPTPEPIESGGETVPQDLSAPGTYGPDDPGGGPYDEVTGVREWYNPTPGKTQVDETVDRPWTDVLNHWHAIELDLDANGHDIESGLLEARTWRWLKLRIDHYASTPGTNLWDALHPKAV
;
A
#
# COMPACT_ATOMS: atom_id res chain seq x y z
N MET A 1 1.83 -57.98 -25.71
CA MET A 1 2.50 -58.38 -24.45
C MET A 1 3.67 -57.43 -24.23
N GLY A 2 3.73 -56.80 -23.06
CA GLY A 2 4.78 -55.84 -22.70
C GLY A 2 4.23 -54.72 -21.81
N VAL A 3 4.02 -55.02 -20.53
CA VAL A 3 3.70 -54.03 -19.49
C VAL A 3 4.97 -53.30 -19.08
N GLY A 4 4.95 -51.95 -19.10
CA GLY A 4 6.01 -51.10 -18.59
C GLY A 4 5.49 -50.22 -17.47
N TRP A 5 5.89 -50.52 -16.24
CA TRP A 5 5.52 -49.85 -15.00
C TRP A 5 6.51 -48.70 -14.68
N TRP A 6 5.96 -47.49 -14.52
CA TRP A 6 6.34 -46.28 -13.75
C TRP A 6 7.81 -45.97 -13.38
N SER A 7 8.22 -44.72 -13.64
CA SER A 7 8.99 -43.92 -12.66
C SER A 7 8.68 -42.43 -12.82
N LEU A 8 7.71 -41.95 -12.04
CA LEU A 8 7.50 -40.52 -11.81
C LEU A 8 8.64 -40.07 -10.88
N GLY A 9 9.61 -39.34 -11.43
CA GLY A 9 10.58 -38.60 -10.64
C GLY A 9 9.85 -37.54 -9.83
N GLY A 10 9.46 -37.90 -8.60
CA GLY A 10 8.91 -36.98 -7.61
C GLY A 10 9.97 -35.95 -7.29
N LYS A 11 9.86 -34.76 -7.88
CA LYS A 11 10.55 -33.57 -7.42
C LYS A 11 9.94 -33.28 -6.05
N SER A 12 10.69 -33.51 -4.96
CA SER A 12 10.25 -33.07 -3.63
C SER A 12 9.79 -31.62 -3.74
N PRO A 13 8.59 -31.28 -3.27
CA PRO A 13 8.22 -29.88 -3.19
C PRO A 13 9.27 -29.19 -2.33
N ALA A 14 9.78 -28.04 -2.82
CA ALA A 14 10.60 -27.18 -2.00
C ALA A 14 9.88 -26.97 -0.66
N PRO A 15 10.58 -26.96 0.49
CA PRO A 15 9.93 -26.62 1.75
C PRO A 15 9.23 -25.30 1.54
N THR A 16 7.91 -25.29 1.76
CA THR A 16 7.13 -24.06 1.80
C THR A 16 7.90 -23.13 2.74
N PRO A 17 8.28 -21.91 2.32
CA PRO A 17 8.84 -20.97 3.26
C PRO A 17 7.79 -20.83 4.35
N GLU A 18 8.16 -21.21 5.58
CA GLU A 18 7.29 -20.92 6.72
C GLU A 18 7.02 -19.42 6.68
N PRO A 19 5.78 -18.99 6.99
CA PRO A 19 5.53 -17.57 7.20
C PRO A 19 6.63 -17.11 8.14
N ILE A 20 7.44 -16.14 7.70
CA ILE A 20 8.31 -15.44 8.63
C ILE A 20 7.30 -14.79 9.55
N GLU A 21 7.02 -15.42 10.69
CA GLU A 21 6.35 -14.76 11.78
C GLU A 21 7.20 -13.52 11.98
N SER A 22 6.63 -12.37 11.64
CA SER A 22 7.14 -11.08 12.05
C SER A 22 6.92 -11.00 13.57
N GLY A 23 7.50 -11.93 14.32
CA GLY A 23 7.71 -11.90 15.74
C GLY A 23 8.84 -10.93 16.04
N GLY A 24 8.78 -9.73 15.45
CA GLY A 24 9.26 -8.58 16.17
C GLY A 24 8.34 -8.46 17.36
N GLU A 25 8.77 -8.98 18.51
CA GLU A 25 8.20 -8.57 19.79
C GLU A 25 7.98 -7.06 19.68
N THR A 26 6.73 -6.62 19.86
CA THR A 26 6.43 -5.20 19.93
C THR A 26 7.04 -4.73 21.25
N VAL A 27 8.34 -4.45 21.22
CA VAL A 27 9.01 -3.76 22.32
C VAL A 27 8.20 -2.49 22.52
N PRO A 28 7.62 -2.27 23.71
CA PRO A 28 6.84 -1.06 23.95
C PRO A 28 7.71 0.13 23.58
N GLN A 29 7.29 0.90 22.57
CA GLN A 29 8.02 2.09 22.16
C GLN A 29 7.99 3.07 23.34
N ASP A 30 9.17 3.39 23.89
CA ASP A 30 9.28 4.34 24.98
C ASP A 30 9.16 5.77 24.45
N LEU A 31 7.92 6.24 24.27
CA LEU A 31 7.62 7.58 23.74
C LEU A 31 8.15 8.74 24.61
N SER A 32 8.74 8.47 25.77
CA SER A 32 9.25 9.49 26.70
C SER A 32 10.68 9.97 26.39
N ALA A 33 11.38 9.28 25.49
CA ALA A 33 12.78 9.59 25.18
C ALA A 33 12.93 10.96 24.47
N PRO A 34 13.85 11.83 24.93
CA PRO A 34 14.00 13.19 24.42
C PRO A 34 14.64 13.25 23.02
N GLY A 35 14.37 14.35 22.32
CA GLY A 35 15.04 14.73 21.08
C GLY A 35 16.54 15.00 21.26
N THR A 36 17.33 14.63 20.26
CA THR A 36 18.80 14.73 20.16
C THR A 36 19.20 15.58 18.96
N TYR A 37 18.40 15.60 17.88
CA TYR A 37 18.74 16.32 16.63
C TYR A 37 18.34 17.81 16.62
N GLY A 38 17.63 18.29 17.64
CA GLY A 38 17.22 19.69 17.75
C GLY A 38 15.88 19.88 18.48
N PRO A 39 15.38 21.13 18.56
CA PRO A 39 14.14 21.46 19.28
C PRO A 39 12.89 20.80 18.72
N ASP A 40 12.90 20.47 17.42
CA ASP A 40 11.78 19.84 16.71
C ASP A 40 11.93 18.32 16.59
N ASP A 41 12.96 17.72 17.21
CA ASP A 41 13.15 16.26 17.22
C ASP A 41 12.11 15.63 18.18
N PRO A 42 11.15 14.83 17.69
CA PRO A 42 10.14 14.19 18.52
C PRO A 42 10.73 13.14 19.46
N GLY A 43 12.04 12.86 19.37
CA GLY A 43 12.70 11.86 20.17
C GLY A 43 12.63 10.49 19.51
N GLY A 44 13.12 9.50 20.22
CA GLY A 44 13.30 8.17 19.68
C GLY A 44 14.13 7.30 20.59
N GLY A 45 14.48 6.13 20.10
CA GLY A 45 15.29 5.16 20.80
C GLY A 45 16.72 5.63 21.08
N PRO A 46 17.52 4.72 21.68
CA PRO A 46 18.93 4.95 21.95
C PRO A 46 19.65 5.55 20.74
N TYR A 47 20.44 6.60 21.00
CA TYR A 47 21.22 7.31 20.00
C TYR A 47 22.66 6.75 19.95
N ASP A 48 23.13 6.41 18.76
CA ASP A 48 24.52 6.00 18.53
C ASP A 48 25.35 7.20 18.03
N GLU A 49 26.31 7.64 18.85
CA GLU A 49 27.18 8.78 18.55
C GLU A 49 28.17 8.53 17.39
N VAL A 50 28.50 7.28 17.10
CA VAL A 50 29.47 6.93 16.04
C VAL A 50 28.82 7.03 14.67
N THR A 51 27.60 6.51 14.56
CA THR A 51 26.84 6.48 13.30
C THR A 51 25.93 7.69 13.13
N GLY A 52 25.59 8.36 14.22
CA GLY A 52 24.69 9.51 14.24
C GLY A 52 23.22 9.15 13.99
N VAL A 53 22.83 7.89 14.23
CA VAL A 53 21.45 7.40 14.03
C VAL A 53 20.84 6.82 15.30
N ARG A 54 19.51 6.76 15.35
CA ARG A 54 18.75 6.07 16.40
C ARG A 54 18.23 4.71 15.93
N GLU A 55 18.04 3.82 16.88
CA GLU A 55 17.42 2.50 16.64
C GLU A 55 15.95 2.61 16.19
N TRP A 56 15.20 3.57 16.73
CA TRP A 56 13.83 3.88 16.33
C TRP A 56 13.51 5.36 16.58
N TYR A 57 12.44 5.86 15.95
CA TYR A 57 12.05 7.27 15.96
C TYR A 57 10.60 7.43 16.41
N ASN A 58 10.31 8.44 17.25
CA ASN A 58 8.93 8.81 17.57
C ASN A 58 8.24 9.38 16.33
N PRO A 59 6.93 9.15 16.17
CA PRO A 59 6.16 9.83 15.14
C PRO A 59 6.21 11.34 15.37
N THR A 60 6.44 12.12 14.32
CA THR A 60 6.43 13.58 14.43
C THR A 60 5.01 14.06 14.78
N PRO A 61 4.80 14.81 15.87
CA PRO A 61 3.49 15.33 16.22
C PRO A 61 2.94 16.19 15.08
N GLY A 62 1.73 15.85 14.61
CA GLY A 62 1.08 16.50 13.46
C GLY A 62 1.37 15.91 12.08
N LYS A 63 2.24 14.89 11.96
CA LYS A 63 2.49 14.16 10.69
C LYS A 63 2.01 12.71 10.69
N THR A 64 1.29 12.28 11.72
CA THR A 64 0.58 11.01 11.68
C THR A 64 -0.80 11.22 11.05
N GLN A 65 -0.85 11.57 9.76
CA GLN A 65 -1.97 11.10 8.96
C GLN A 65 -1.58 9.67 8.56
N VAL A 66 -1.82 8.73 9.48
CA VAL A 66 -2.27 7.42 8.99
C VAL A 66 -3.61 7.77 8.38
N ASP A 67 -3.63 7.96 7.06
CA ASP A 67 -4.88 7.99 6.33
C ASP A 67 -5.59 6.72 6.77
N GLU A 68 -6.68 6.87 7.51
CA GLU A 68 -7.46 5.74 8.00
C GLU A 68 -7.74 4.93 6.74
N THR A 69 -7.12 3.77 6.59
CA THR A 69 -7.25 2.98 5.37
C THR A 69 -8.69 2.53 5.35
N VAL A 70 -9.56 3.34 4.72
CA VAL A 70 -10.96 3.02 4.57
C VAL A 70 -10.97 1.83 3.64
N ASP A 71 -11.10 0.64 4.21
CA ASP A 71 -11.17 -0.58 3.46
C ASP A 71 -12.50 -0.56 2.71
N ARG A 72 -12.47 -0.07 1.46
CA ARG A 72 -13.65 0.06 0.62
C ARG A 72 -13.75 -1.13 -0.33
N PRO A 73 -14.92 -1.78 -0.42
CA PRO A 73 -15.10 -2.84 -1.38
C PRO A 73 -15.00 -2.26 -2.81
N TRP A 74 -14.43 -3.04 -3.72
CA TRP A 74 -14.28 -2.65 -5.14
C TRP A 74 -15.60 -2.26 -5.81
N THR A 75 -16.72 -2.82 -5.34
CA THR A 75 -18.06 -2.46 -5.82
C THR A 75 -18.37 -0.99 -5.60
N ASP A 76 -17.99 -0.44 -4.45
CA ASP A 76 -18.28 0.96 -4.13
C ASP A 76 -17.45 1.91 -5.00
N VAL A 77 -16.19 1.55 -5.24
CA VAL A 77 -15.30 2.29 -6.15
C VAL A 77 -15.87 2.26 -7.58
N LEU A 78 -16.28 1.09 -8.06
CA LEU A 78 -16.81 0.93 -9.42
C LEU A 78 -18.21 1.53 -9.60
N ASN A 79 -18.99 1.73 -8.53
CA ASN A 79 -20.25 2.49 -8.60
C ASN A 79 -20.02 3.95 -9.01
N HIS A 80 -18.81 4.46 -8.85
CA HIS A 80 -18.39 5.78 -9.32
C HIS A 80 -17.65 5.73 -10.66
N TRP A 81 -18.04 4.81 -11.55
CA TRP A 81 -17.43 4.63 -12.87
C TRP A 81 -17.28 5.95 -13.63
N HIS A 82 -18.31 6.78 -13.67
CA HIS A 82 -18.26 8.07 -14.36
C HIS A 82 -17.14 9.01 -13.85
N ALA A 83 -16.87 9.01 -12.54
CA ALA A 83 -15.78 9.80 -11.97
C ALA A 83 -14.40 9.23 -12.38
N ILE A 84 -14.28 7.90 -12.44
CA ILE A 84 -13.09 7.22 -12.97
C ILE A 84 -12.85 7.59 -14.43
N GLU A 85 -13.89 7.61 -15.27
CA GLU A 85 -13.80 8.01 -16.67
C GLU A 85 -13.29 9.45 -16.82
N LEU A 86 -13.86 10.39 -16.06
CA LEU A 86 -13.44 11.79 -16.09
C LEU A 86 -11.97 11.98 -15.65
N ASP A 87 -11.54 11.27 -14.59
CA ASP A 87 -10.14 11.32 -14.16
C ASP A 87 -9.20 10.70 -15.20
N LEU A 88 -9.60 9.63 -15.88
CA LEU A 88 -8.83 9.02 -16.95
C LEU A 88 -8.69 9.96 -18.15
N ASP A 89 -9.81 10.53 -18.63
CA ASP A 89 -9.85 11.46 -19.76
C ASP A 89 -9.06 12.74 -19.49
N ALA A 90 -9.19 13.32 -18.28
CA ALA A 90 -8.42 14.48 -17.86
C ALA A 90 -6.90 14.23 -17.87
N ASN A 91 -6.48 12.97 -17.76
CA ASN A 91 -5.09 12.55 -17.84
C ASN A 91 -4.69 12.01 -19.23
N GLY A 92 -5.53 12.19 -20.25
CA GLY A 92 -5.27 11.80 -21.64
C GLY A 92 -5.46 10.30 -21.91
N HIS A 93 -6.20 9.61 -21.05
CA HIS A 93 -6.51 8.19 -21.21
C HIS A 93 -7.96 8.03 -21.69
N ASP A 94 -8.16 8.08 -23.00
CA ASP A 94 -9.46 7.80 -23.61
C ASP A 94 -9.77 6.30 -23.52
N ILE A 95 -10.88 5.95 -22.88
CA ILE A 95 -11.32 4.56 -22.67
C ILE A 95 -11.89 3.97 -23.96
N GLU A 96 -12.53 4.80 -24.79
CA GLU A 96 -13.16 4.38 -26.05
C GLU A 96 -12.13 4.18 -27.17
N SER A 97 -10.87 4.54 -26.94
CA SER A 97 -9.78 4.36 -27.90
C SER A 97 -9.29 2.91 -28.04
N GLY A 98 -9.91 1.95 -27.36
CA GLY A 98 -9.42 0.57 -27.22
C GLY A 98 -8.31 0.42 -26.15
N LEU A 99 -8.09 1.44 -25.33
CA LEU A 99 -7.04 1.46 -24.31
C LEU A 99 -7.16 0.28 -23.32
N LEU A 100 -8.39 -0.04 -22.91
CA LEU A 100 -8.65 -1.13 -21.96
C LEU A 100 -8.41 -2.53 -22.54
N GLU A 101 -8.47 -2.67 -23.86
CA GLU A 101 -8.10 -3.92 -24.56
C GLU A 101 -6.57 -4.07 -24.67
N ALA A 102 -5.88 -2.96 -24.88
CA ALA A 102 -4.42 -2.93 -25.05
C ALA A 102 -3.64 -2.99 -23.72
N ARG A 103 -4.28 -2.64 -22.59
CA ARG A 103 -3.63 -2.56 -21.27
C ARG A 103 -4.12 -3.65 -20.34
N THR A 104 -3.31 -3.95 -19.34
CA THR A 104 -3.64 -4.97 -18.33
C THR A 104 -4.58 -4.40 -17.27
N TRP A 105 -5.36 -5.28 -16.62
CA TRP A 105 -6.17 -4.91 -15.45
C TRP A 105 -5.34 -4.22 -14.35
N ARG A 106 -4.08 -4.64 -14.14
CA ARG A 106 -3.17 -4.00 -13.18
C ARG A 106 -2.95 -2.52 -13.49
N TRP A 107 -2.85 -2.15 -14.77
CA TRP A 107 -2.69 -0.75 -15.16
C TRP A 107 -3.90 0.09 -14.73
N LEU A 108 -5.11 -0.39 -15.03
CA LEU A 108 -6.35 0.29 -14.66
C LEU A 108 -6.49 0.38 -13.13
N LYS A 109 -6.23 -0.72 -12.42
CA LYS A 109 -6.24 -0.77 -10.95
C LYS A 109 -5.34 0.31 -10.34
N LEU A 110 -4.09 0.43 -10.80
CA LEU A 110 -3.14 1.41 -10.24
C LEU A 110 -3.61 2.86 -10.46
N ARG A 111 -4.31 3.14 -11.56
CA ARG A 111 -4.89 4.47 -11.80
C ARG A 111 -6.08 4.75 -10.90
N ILE A 112 -7.00 3.79 -10.78
CA ILE A 112 -8.13 3.89 -9.86
C ILE A 112 -7.63 4.07 -8.42
N ASP A 113 -6.65 3.29 -7.97
CA ASP A 113 -6.03 3.42 -6.64
C ASP A 113 -5.42 4.83 -6.45
N HIS A 114 -4.73 5.35 -7.47
CA HIS A 114 -4.15 6.70 -7.45
C HIS A 114 -5.23 7.78 -7.32
N TYR A 115 -6.27 7.74 -8.13
CA TYR A 115 -7.37 8.72 -8.06
C TYR A 115 -8.11 8.61 -6.72
N ALA A 116 -8.42 7.40 -6.25
CA ALA A 116 -9.10 7.20 -4.98
C ALA A 116 -8.31 7.71 -3.76
N SER A 117 -6.98 7.82 -3.86
CA SER A 117 -6.08 8.29 -2.80
C SER A 117 -5.57 9.73 -3.01
N THR A 118 -5.96 10.40 -4.08
CA THR A 118 -5.46 11.75 -4.40
C THR A 118 -6.56 12.80 -4.24
N PRO A 119 -6.50 13.65 -3.19
CA PRO A 119 -7.45 14.74 -3.01
C PRO A 119 -7.54 15.68 -4.22
N GLY A 120 -8.78 16.07 -4.57
CA GLY A 120 -9.07 16.94 -5.72
C GLY A 120 -9.23 16.23 -7.06
N THR A 121 -9.13 14.90 -7.09
CA THR A 121 -9.59 14.09 -8.23
C THR A 121 -11.09 13.84 -8.12
N ASN A 122 -11.74 13.56 -9.26
CA ASN A 122 -13.20 13.34 -9.27
C ASN A 122 -13.57 12.11 -8.46
N LEU A 123 -12.78 11.03 -8.54
CA LEU A 123 -13.03 9.81 -7.77
C LEU A 123 -12.83 10.04 -6.27
N TRP A 124 -11.80 10.79 -5.86
CA TRP A 124 -11.60 11.10 -4.44
C TRP A 124 -12.77 11.90 -3.89
N ASP A 125 -13.24 12.92 -4.60
CA ASP A 125 -14.39 13.73 -4.18
C ASP A 125 -15.69 12.91 -4.12
N ALA A 126 -15.91 12.02 -5.09
CA ALA A 126 -17.07 11.14 -5.11
C ALA A 126 -17.09 10.15 -3.93
N LEU A 127 -15.91 9.69 -3.52
CA LEU A 127 -15.75 8.80 -2.37
C LEU A 127 -15.85 9.54 -1.03
N HIS A 128 -15.55 10.84 -0.96
CA HIS A 128 -15.55 11.63 0.28
C HIS A 128 -16.64 12.71 0.23
N PRO A 129 -17.94 12.33 0.32
CA PRO A 129 -19.02 13.30 0.28
C PRO A 129 -18.87 14.29 1.42
N LYS A 130 -18.88 15.59 1.07
CA LYS A 130 -18.84 16.67 2.07
C LYS A 130 -20.09 16.57 2.93
N ALA A 131 -19.91 16.53 4.25
CA ALA A 131 -21.03 16.62 5.18
C ALA A 131 -21.81 17.92 4.89
N VAL A 132 -23.12 17.77 4.65
CA VAL A 132 -24.05 18.87 4.40
C VAL A 132 -24.38 19.59 5.70
#